data_AF-A0A1F8BJM5-F1
#
_entry.id   AF-A0A1F8BJM5-F1
#
_cell.length_a   1.000
_cell.length_b   1.000
_cell.length_c   1.000
_cell.angle_alpha   90.00
_cell.angle_beta   90.00
_cell.angle_gamma   90.00
#
_symmetry.space_group_name_H-M   'P 1'
#
loop_
_entity.id
_entity.type
_entity.pdbx_description
1 polymer ?
#
loop_
_entity_poly.entity_id
_entity_poly.type
_entity_poly.pdbx_seq_one_letter_code
_entity_poly.pdbx_strand_id
1 'polypeptide(L)'
;MKRISNIKYLPVQQAGQISKKLQTTNYKLLTTNFGFTLIELLVVMAIIGILSTVIIVGVNPGRQLAKARDTERNTDLVAILSSILQYSQEHSGDLPDTDGDPDTSNFPTSATCIGTDVTCFNLAGAGETGEEIVPVYMVAMPADPKTGDAANTGYTIYVDVNGRLHASATGEIDDPITVDR
;
A
#
# COMPACT_ATOMS: atom_id res chain seq x y z
N MET A 1 81.01 -58.80 48.86
CA MET A 1 80.93 -59.22 47.43
C MET A 1 79.99 -58.26 46.71
N LYS A 2 80.52 -57.55 45.68
CA LYS A 2 79.92 -56.71 44.60
C LYS A 2 78.53 -56.05 44.82
N ARG A 3 78.46 -54.71 44.89
CA ARG A 3 78.32 -53.70 43.80
C ARG A 3 77.00 -53.75 43.04
N ILE A 4 76.17 -52.69 43.14
CA ILE A 4 75.50 -51.89 42.06
C ILE A 4 75.08 -50.54 42.71
N SER A 5 75.92 -49.50 42.74
CA SER A 5 76.03 -48.33 41.82
C SER A 5 74.81 -47.37 41.73
N ASN A 6 74.94 -46.25 42.45
CA ASN A 6 74.55 -44.86 42.15
C ASN A 6 73.52 -44.57 41.05
N ILE A 7 72.39 -43.99 41.44
CA ILE A 7 71.62 -43.08 40.57
C ILE A 7 71.49 -41.73 41.29
N LYS A 8 72.05 -40.71 40.66
CA LYS A 8 72.14 -39.32 41.10
C LYS A 8 70.88 -38.59 40.61
N TYR A 9 70.09 -38.02 41.52
CA TYR A 9 68.99 -37.11 41.16
C TYR A 9 69.51 -35.68 41.07
N LEU A 10 69.30 -35.00 39.93
CA LEU A 10 69.39 -33.54 39.76
C LEU A 10 68.52 -33.10 38.54
N PRO A 11 68.11 -31.81 38.45
CA PRO A 11 66.73 -31.38 38.22
C PRO A 11 66.34 -31.18 36.74
N VAL A 12 65.03 -31.20 36.47
CA VAL A 12 64.43 -30.79 35.18
C VAL A 12 64.48 -29.26 35.08
N GLN A 13 65.66 -28.70 34.78
CA GLN A 13 65.79 -27.36 34.22
C GLN A 13 65.77 -27.49 32.69
N GLN A 14 64.61 -27.35 32.05
CA GLN A 14 64.44 -26.85 30.67
C GLN A 14 62.98 -26.92 30.16
N ALA A 15 62.02 -26.49 31.00
CA ALA A 15 60.67 -26.14 30.52
C ALA A 15 60.56 -24.62 30.21
N GLY A 16 61.69 -23.97 29.92
CA GLY A 16 61.74 -22.61 29.43
C GLY A 16 62.27 -22.61 28.01
N GLN A 17 61.72 -21.74 27.16
CA GLN A 17 62.22 -21.37 25.82
C GLN A 17 61.58 -22.05 24.58
N ILE A 18 60.29 -22.40 24.60
CA ILE A 18 59.52 -22.45 23.33
C ILE A 18 58.26 -21.55 23.42
N SER A 19 58.44 -20.36 23.96
CA SER A 19 57.61 -19.22 23.56
C SER A 19 58.35 -18.60 22.37
N LYS A 20 57.95 -18.98 21.15
CA LYS A 20 58.32 -18.19 19.96
C LYS A 20 57.88 -16.75 20.24
N LYS A 21 58.84 -15.82 20.28
CA LYS A 21 58.57 -14.38 20.24
C LYS A 21 57.78 -14.08 18.96
N LEU A 22 56.46 -14.15 19.03
CA LEU A 22 55.60 -13.41 18.14
C LEU A 22 55.80 -11.96 18.53
N GLN A 23 56.71 -11.28 17.82
CA GLN A 23 56.85 -9.85 17.90
C GLN A 23 55.52 -9.27 17.38
N THR A 24 54.59 -9.03 18.29
CA THR A 24 53.40 -8.23 18.03
C THR A 24 53.89 -6.83 17.72
N THR A 25 54.05 -6.54 16.43
CA THR A 25 54.26 -5.18 15.95
C THR A 25 53.05 -4.37 16.42
N ASN A 26 53.25 -3.45 17.35
CA ASN A 26 52.23 -2.54 17.82
C ASN A 26 51.94 -1.54 16.69
N TYR A 27 51.02 -1.87 15.78
CA TYR A 27 50.44 -0.86 14.88
C TYR A 27 49.54 0.03 15.73
N LYS A 28 50.08 1.20 16.10
CA LYS A 28 49.35 2.29 16.74
C LYS A 28 48.28 2.75 15.74
N LEU A 29 47.02 2.36 15.97
CA LEU A 29 45.89 2.90 15.21
C LEU A 29 45.84 4.40 15.47
N LEU A 30 46.29 5.20 14.49
CA LEU A 30 46.17 6.65 14.52
C LEU A 30 44.72 6.99 14.23
N THR A 31 43.89 7.07 15.28
CA THR A 31 42.53 7.60 15.18
C THR A 31 42.62 9.11 14.96
N THR A 32 42.56 9.52 13.69
CA THR A 32 42.43 10.92 13.29
C THR A 32 40.98 11.36 13.52
N ASN A 33 40.73 12.08 14.61
CA ASN A 33 39.46 12.79 14.79
C ASN A 33 39.46 14.05 13.91
N PHE A 34 38.91 13.92 12.70
CA PHE A 34 38.57 15.08 11.87
C PHE A 34 37.21 15.61 12.35
N GLY A 35 37.20 16.81 12.92
CA GLY A 35 35.98 17.54 13.25
C GLY A 35 35.57 18.47 12.10
N PHE A 36 34.28 18.71 11.94
CA PHE A 36 33.77 19.72 11.02
C PHE A 36 34.17 21.14 11.48
N THR A 37 34.53 21.99 10.54
CA THR A 37 34.78 23.42 10.81
C THR A 37 33.45 24.18 10.93
N LEU A 38 33.46 25.30 11.68
CA LEU A 38 32.28 26.18 11.78
C LEU A 38 31.86 26.74 10.42
N ILE A 39 32.82 27.02 9.54
CA ILE A 39 32.54 27.53 8.20
C ILE A 39 31.89 26.47 7.31
N GLU A 40 32.30 25.19 7.44
CA GLU A 40 31.64 24.09 6.71
C GLU A 40 30.18 23.96 7.13
N LEU A 41 29.89 23.98 8.43
CA LEU A 41 28.50 23.90 8.90
C LEU A 41 27.67 25.12 8.47
N LEU A 42 28.28 26.30 8.44
CA LEU A 42 27.63 27.54 8.00
C LEU A 42 27.25 27.50 6.52
N VAL A 43 28.16 27.03 5.66
CA VAL A 43 27.87 26.90 4.23
C VAL A 43 26.79 25.84 3.98
N VAL A 44 26.79 24.73 4.74
CA VAL A 44 25.78 23.67 4.60
C VAL A 44 24.38 24.18 4.93
N MET A 45 24.20 24.89 6.05
CA MET A 45 22.87 25.42 6.40
C MET A 45 22.39 26.49 5.39
N ALA A 46 23.31 27.29 4.84
CA ALA A 46 22.99 28.24 3.78
C ALA A 46 22.48 27.53 2.51
N ILE A 47 23.14 26.45 2.09
CA ILE A 47 22.74 25.66 0.93
C ILE A 47 21.40 24.94 1.18
N ILE A 48 21.21 24.32 2.35
CA ILE A 48 19.94 23.67 2.71
C ILE A 48 18.78 24.70 2.71
N GLY A 49 19.02 25.92 3.19
CA GLY A 49 18.04 27.00 3.14
C GLY A 49 17.60 27.31 1.70
N ILE A 50 18.55 27.43 0.76
CA ILE A 50 18.24 27.70 -0.64
C ILE A 50 17.50 26.52 -1.28
N LEU A 51 18.02 25.30 -1.12
CA LEU A 51 17.43 24.10 -1.74
C LEU A 51 16.04 23.78 -1.21
N SER A 52 15.78 24.02 0.08
CA SER A 52 14.47 23.71 0.70
C SER A 52 13.34 24.53 0.10
N THR A 53 13.58 25.81 -0.24
CA THR A 53 12.57 26.67 -0.89
C THR A 53 12.15 26.16 -2.27
N VAL A 54 13.12 25.70 -3.08
CA VAL A 54 12.87 25.19 -4.44
C VAL A 54 12.06 23.90 -4.42
N ILE A 55 12.35 23.00 -3.48
CA ILE A 55 11.67 21.70 -3.37
C ILE A 55 10.19 21.87 -3.03
N ILE A 56 9.84 22.78 -2.12
CA ILE A 56 8.44 23.00 -1.70
C ILE A 56 7.60 23.58 -2.85
N VAL A 57 8.18 24.44 -3.68
CA VAL A 57 7.48 24.99 -4.86
C VAL A 57 7.31 23.91 -5.95
N GLY A 58 8.26 22.96 -6.05
CA GLY A 58 8.21 21.88 -7.03
C GLY A 58 7.24 20.74 -6.70
N VAL A 59 6.99 20.47 -5.42
CA VAL A 59 6.05 19.43 -4.98
C VAL A 59 4.73 20.10 -4.61
N ASN A 60 3.66 19.86 -5.38
CA ASN A 60 2.31 20.27 -5.01
C ASN A 60 1.68 19.13 -4.17
N PRO A 61 1.73 19.18 -2.82
CA PRO A 61 1.20 18.10 -1.97
C PRO A 61 -0.31 17.92 -2.16
N GLY A 62 -1.04 19.01 -2.42
CA GLY A 62 -2.48 18.95 -2.68
C GLY A 62 -2.79 18.11 -3.92
N ARG A 63 -2.04 18.31 -5.00
CA ARG A 63 -2.18 17.52 -6.24
C ARG A 63 -1.83 16.04 -6.03
N GLN A 64 -0.81 15.75 -5.22
CA GLN A 64 -0.42 14.37 -4.93
C GLN A 64 -1.49 13.63 -4.11
N LEU A 65 -2.09 14.31 -3.12
CA LEU A 65 -3.19 13.75 -2.33
C LEU A 65 -4.46 13.55 -3.18
N ALA A 66 -4.78 14.50 -4.06
CA ALA A 66 -5.89 14.36 -5.00
C ALA A 66 -5.67 13.18 -5.96
N LYS A 67 -4.46 13.02 -6.51
CA LYS A 67 -4.11 11.86 -7.34
C LYS A 67 -4.25 10.52 -6.60
N ALA A 68 -3.87 10.48 -5.32
CA ALA A 68 -4.03 9.27 -4.51
C ALA A 68 -5.52 8.90 -4.35
N ARG A 69 -6.38 9.87 -4.04
CA ARG A 69 -7.84 9.65 -3.96
C ARG A 69 -8.45 9.27 -5.30
N ASP A 70 -8.03 9.88 -6.41
CA ASP A 70 -8.50 9.48 -7.75
C ASP A 70 -8.10 8.03 -8.10
N THR A 71 -6.95 7.57 -7.61
CA THR A 71 -6.51 6.17 -7.77
C THR A 71 -7.37 5.22 -6.94
N GLU A 72 -7.74 5.63 -5.72
CA GLU A 72 -8.67 4.90 -4.84
C GLU A 72 -10.06 4.81 -5.49
N ARG A 73 -10.63 5.93 -5.97
CA ARG A 73 -11.90 5.96 -6.72
C ARG A 73 -11.87 5.01 -7.91
N ASN A 74 -10.81 5.00 -8.71
CA ASN A 74 -10.69 4.08 -9.85
C ASN A 74 -10.73 2.61 -9.40
N THR A 75 -10.04 2.30 -8.31
CA THR A 75 -10.02 0.95 -7.72
C THR A 75 -11.42 0.55 -7.25
N ASP A 76 -12.14 1.46 -6.61
CA ASP A 76 -13.52 1.24 -6.15
C ASP A 76 -14.48 1.01 -7.31
N LEU A 77 -14.43 1.83 -8.36
CA LEU A 77 -15.24 1.65 -9.57
C LEU A 77 -14.97 0.29 -10.24
N VAL A 78 -13.70 -0.12 -10.30
CA VAL A 78 -13.31 -1.45 -10.80
C VAL A 78 -13.89 -2.56 -9.93
N ALA A 79 -13.86 -2.43 -8.60
CA ALA A 79 -14.41 -3.41 -7.68
C ALA A 79 -15.94 -3.52 -7.82
N ILE A 80 -16.63 -2.38 -7.86
CA ILE A 80 -18.09 -2.30 -8.10
C ILE A 80 -18.46 -3.05 -9.38
N LEU A 81 -17.87 -2.71 -10.52
CA LEU A 81 -18.20 -3.37 -11.78
C LEU A 81 -17.81 -4.84 -11.82
N SER A 82 -16.74 -5.24 -11.13
CA SER A 82 -16.35 -6.65 -11.04
C SER A 82 -17.37 -7.46 -10.24
N SER A 83 -17.91 -6.90 -9.15
CA SER A 83 -18.94 -7.56 -8.35
C SER A 83 -20.24 -7.77 -9.14
N ILE A 84 -20.68 -6.77 -9.90
CA ILE A 84 -21.86 -6.85 -10.77
C ILE A 84 -21.64 -7.90 -11.86
N LEU A 85 -20.47 -7.89 -12.51
CA LEU A 85 -20.16 -8.85 -13.56
C LEU A 85 -20.03 -10.29 -13.03
N GLN A 86 -19.56 -10.45 -11.79
CA GLN A 86 -19.52 -11.76 -11.15
C GLN A 86 -20.93 -12.27 -10.84
N TYR A 87 -21.78 -11.42 -10.25
CA TYR A 87 -23.20 -11.72 -10.05
C TYR A 87 -23.85 -12.16 -11.36
N SER A 88 -23.70 -11.36 -12.42
CA SER A 88 -24.32 -11.63 -13.72
C SER A 88 -23.86 -12.96 -14.35
N GLN A 89 -22.58 -13.34 -14.17
CA GLN A 89 -22.09 -14.63 -14.65
C GLN A 89 -22.72 -15.82 -13.93
N GLU A 90 -23.05 -15.67 -12.64
CA GLU A 90 -23.68 -16.71 -11.83
C GLU A 90 -25.21 -16.76 -12.04
N HIS A 91 -25.80 -15.65 -12.48
CA HIS A 91 -27.25 -15.48 -12.69
C HIS A 91 -27.63 -15.38 -14.18
N SER A 92 -27.03 -16.21 -15.03
CA SER A 92 -27.40 -16.34 -16.46
C SER A 92 -27.38 -15.06 -17.30
N GLY A 93 -26.63 -14.04 -16.87
CA GLY A 93 -26.53 -12.73 -17.52
C GLY A 93 -27.37 -11.63 -16.86
N ASP A 94 -28.22 -11.97 -15.89
CA ASP A 94 -29.09 -10.99 -15.23
C ASP A 94 -28.27 -10.04 -14.35
N LEU A 95 -28.67 -8.76 -14.33
CA LEU A 95 -28.03 -7.74 -13.49
C LEU A 95 -28.71 -7.72 -12.12
N PRO A 96 -27.99 -7.41 -11.04
CA PRO A 96 -28.56 -7.35 -9.71
C PRO A 96 -29.60 -6.24 -9.64
N ASP A 97 -30.83 -6.55 -9.26
CA ASP A 97 -31.91 -5.58 -9.07
C ASP A 97 -32.38 -5.57 -7.62
N THR A 98 -33.43 -4.81 -7.33
CA THR A 98 -33.93 -4.59 -5.97
C THR A 98 -35.44 -4.77 -5.86
N ASP A 99 -36.11 -5.16 -6.94
CA ASP A 99 -37.57 -5.35 -6.97
C ASP A 99 -38.00 -6.78 -6.65
N GLY A 100 -37.08 -7.76 -6.74
CA GLY A 100 -37.34 -9.16 -6.42
C GLY A 100 -38.32 -9.82 -7.38
N ASP A 101 -38.45 -9.28 -8.59
CA ASP A 101 -39.29 -9.82 -9.66
C ASP A 101 -38.40 -10.42 -10.75
N PRO A 102 -38.39 -11.75 -10.95
CA PRO A 102 -37.49 -12.40 -11.90
C PRO A 102 -37.81 -12.10 -13.37
N ASP A 103 -38.97 -11.50 -13.67
CA ASP A 103 -39.39 -11.15 -15.03
C ASP A 103 -39.06 -9.69 -15.38
N THR A 104 -38.64 -8.87 -14.42
CA THR A 104 -38.26 -7.48 -14.63
C THR A 104 -36.89 -7.19 -14.06
N SER A 105 -36.30 -6.04 -14.42
CA SER A 105 -35.07 -5.57 -13.78
C SER A 105 -35.15 -4.07 -13.63
N ASN A 106 -34.81 -3.60 -12.42
CA ASN A 106 -34.71 -2.18 -12.12
C ASN A 106 -33.27 -1.65 -12.06
N PHE A 107 -32.30 -2.40 -12.61
CA PHE A 107 -30.93 -1.92 -12.71
C PHE A 107 -30.88 -0.62 -13.54
N PRO A 108 -30.12 0.41 -13.11
CA PRO A 108 -30.15 1.72 -13.76
C PRO A 108 -29.73 1.69 -15.24
N THR A 109 -30.52 2.31 -16.12
CA THR A 109 -30.20 2.49 -17.56
C THR A 109 -29.66 3.89 -17.89
N SER A 110 -29.56 4.75 -16.87
CA SER A 110 -28.93 6.08 -16.92
C SER A 110 -28.16 6.33 -15.63
N ALA A 111 -27.13 7.16 -15.68
CA ALA A 111 -26.25 7.44 -14.55
C ALA A 111 -27.04 7.74 -13.26
N THR A 112 -26.97 6.82 -12.31
CA THR A 112 -27.70 6.86 -11.04
C THR A 112 -26.72 6.67 -9.90
N CYS A 113 -26.86 7.44 -8.82
CA CYS A 113 -25.99 7.30 -7.65
C CYS A 113 -26.18 5.94 -6.97
N ILE A 114 -25.13 5.47 -6.31
CA ILE A 114 -25.18 4.28 -5.46
C ILE A 114 -25.35 4.72 -4.00
N GLY A 115 -26.23 4.03 -3.27
CA GLY A 115 -26.38 4.22 -1.82
C GLY A 115 -27.81 3.96 -1.36
N THR A 116 -28.07 4.22 -0.09
CA THR A 116 -29.38 3.97 0.53
C THR A 116 -30.33 5.18 0.49
N ASP A 117 -29.90 6.32 -0.07
CA ASP A 117 -30.80 7.45 -0.27
C ASP A 117 -31.92 7.10 -1.27
N VAL A 118 -33.08 7.73 -1.14
CA VAL A 118 -34.30 7.44 -1.92
C VAL A 118 -34.13 7.70 -3.42
N THR A 119 -33.13 8.50 -3.80
CA THR A 119 -32.82 8.83 -5.20
C THR A 119 -31.70 7.95 -5.79
N CYS A 120 -31.06 7.14 -4.95
CA CYS A 120 -29.96 6.28 -5.33
C CYS A 120 -30.41 4.83 -5.50
N PHE A 121 -29.67 4.10 -6.31
CA PHE A 121 -29.81 2.67 -6.43
C PHE A 121 -29.05 1.98 -5.29
N ASN A 122 -29.76 1.19 -4.48
CA ASN A 122 -29.14 0.44 -3.39
C ASN A 122 -28.45 -0.82 -3.91
N LEU A 123 -27.31 -0.65 -4.59
CA LEU A 123 -26.53 -1.76 -5.14
C LEU A 123 -26.12 -2.77 -4.07
N ALA A 124 -25.84 -2.33 -2.83
CA ALA A 124 -25.35 -3.21 -1.77
C ALA A 124 -26.36 -4.32 -1.44
N GLY A 125 -27.65 -3.99 -1.43
CA GLY A 125 -28.74 -4.95 -1.21
C GLY A 125 -29.39 -5.44 -2.51
N ALA A 126 -28.76 -5.22 -3.66
CA ALA A 126 -29.28 -5.69 -4.93
C ALA A 126 -28.88 -7.16 -5.17
N GLY A 127 -29.74 -7.89 -5.87
CA GLY A 127 -29.64 -9.32 -6.14
C GLY A 127 -30.71 -10.15 -5.44
N GLU A 128 -30.61 -11.47 -5.56
CA GLU A 128 -31.52 -12.42 -4.94
C GLU A 128 -31.31 -12.53 -3.42
N THR A 129 -32.35 -12.99 -2.70
CA THR A 129 -32.28 -13.16 -1.24
C THR A 129 -31.18 -14.14 -0.85
N GLY A 130 -30.16 -13.66 -0.14
CA GLY A 130 -28.98 -14.43 0.26
C GLY A 130 -27.83 -14.45 -0.76
N GLU A 131 -28.03 -13.82 -1.92
CA GLU A 131 -27.04 -13.66 -3.00
C GLU A 131 -26.87 -12.16 -3.34
N GLU A 132 -27.08 -11.29 -2.34
CA GLU A 132 -26.92 -9.85 -2.52
C GLU A 132 -25.46 -9.47 -2.78
N ILE A 133 -25.23 -8.40 -3.56
CA ILE A 133 -23.89 -7.89 -3.88
C ILE A 133 -23.02 -7.74 -2.63
N VAL A 134 -23.58 -7.17 -1.57
CA VAL A 134 -22.95 -7.16 -0.24
C VAL A 134 -23.81 -8.05 0.68
N PRO A 135 -23.24 -9.13 1.27
CA PRO A 135 -21.81 -9.39 1.44
C PRO A 135 -21.18 -10.40 0.45
N VAL A 136 -21.94 -10.95 -0.50
CA VAL A 136 -21.51 -12.16 -1.24
C VAL A 136 -20.40 -11.86 -2.26
N TYR A 137 -20.61 -10.83 -3.08
CA TYR A 137 -19.69 -10.45 -4.16
C TYR A 137 -18.71 -9.37 -3.75
N MET A 138 -18.97 -8.68 -2.63
CA MET A 138 -18.12 -7.66 -2.06
C MET A 138 -18.36 -7.53 -0.55
N VAL A 139 -17.29 -7.29 0.21
CA VAL A 139 -17.35 -7.24 1.69
C VAL A 139 -18.17 -6.06 2.20
N ALA A 140 -18.06 -4.90 1.55
CA ALA A 140 -18.78 -3.68 1.88
C ALA A 140 -18.79 -2.75 0.66
N MET A 141 -19.82 -1.90 0.55
CA MET A 141 -19.88 -0.91 -0.51
C MET A 141 -18.80 0.17 -0.30
N PRO A 142 -17.87 0.37 -1.24
CA PRO A 142 -16.92 1.47 -1.16
C PRO A 142 -17.65 2.81 -1.33
N ALA A 143 -17.08 3.84 -0.72
CA ALA A 143 -17.57 5.21 -0.79
C ALA A 143 -16.40 6.16 -1.07
N ASP A 144 -16.68 7.24 -1.78
CA ASP A 144 -15.71 8.28 -2.11
C ASP A 144 -14.97 8.74 -0.83
N PRO A 145 -13.63 8.72 -0.82
CA PRO A 145 -12.84 8.97 0.38
C PRO A 145 -12.95 10.41 0.94
N LYS A 146 -13.62 11.32 0.23
CA LYS A 146 -13.76 12.73 0.59
C LYS A 146 -15.21 13.12 0.84
N THR A 147 -16.14 12.61 0.05
CA THR A 147 -17.56 13.04 0.09
C THR A 147 -18.56 11.91 0.25
N GLY A 148 -18.12 10.65 0.16
CA GLY A 148 -19.02 9.50 0.16
C GLY A 148 -19.45 9.10 1.57
N ASP A 149 -20.69 8.65 1.67
CA ASP A 149 -21.24 8.00 2.86
C ASP A 149 -22.14 6.81 2.45
N ALA A 150 -22.87 6.23 3.41
CA ALA A 150 -23.75 5.09 3.14
C ALA A 150 -25.01 5.47 2.32
N ALA A 151 -25.49 6.72 2.45
CA ALA A 151 -26.68 7.19 1.75
C ALA A 151 -26.35 7.53 0.29
N ASN A 152 -25.17 8.11 0.04
CA ASN A 152 -24.64 8.33 -1.29
C ASN A 152 -23.13 8.11 -1.28
N THR A 153 -22.69 7.06 -1.96
CA THR A 153 -21.28 6.69 -2.01
C THR A 153 -20.43 7.68 -2.81
N GLY A 154 -21.04 8.61 -3.56
CA GLY A 154 -20.33 9.49 -4.49
C GLY A 154 -19.99 8.80 -5.82
N TYR A 155 -20.46 7.58 -6.04
CA TYR A 155 -20.31 6.83 -7.28
C TYR A 155 -21.64 6.68 -8.00
N THR A 156 -21.58 6.63 -9.33
CA THR A 156 -22.77 6.42 -10.17
C THR A 156 -22.57 5.22 -11.08
N ILE A 157 -23.66 4.50 -11.37
CA ILE A 157 -23.67 3.35 -12.27
C ILE A 157 -24.82 3.42 -13.26
N TYR A 158 -24.65 2.75 -14.40
CA TYR A 158 -25.72 2.38 -15.31
C TYR A 158 -25.27 1.32 -16.32
N VAL A 159 -26.24 0.67 -16.97
CA VAL A 159 -26.03 -0.16 -18.15
C VAL A 159 -26.49 0.60 -19.40
N ASP A 160 -25.69 0.55 -20.47
CA ASP A 160 -26.09 1.15 -21.75
C ASP A 160 -26.93 0.19 -22.61
N VAL A 161 -27.43 0.70 -23.74
CA VAL A 161 -28.26 -0.07 -24.69
C VAL A 161 -27.56 -1.28 -25.32
N ASN A 162 -26.23 -1.35 -25.22
CA ASN A 162 -25.43 -2.48 -25.71
C ASN A 162 -25.12 -3.49 -24.59
N GLY A 163 -25.64 -3.28 -23.38
CA GLY A 163 -25.36 -4.13 -22.22
C GLY A 163 -24.01 -3.85 -21.56
N ARG A 164 -23.33 -2.76 -21.90
CA ARG A 164 -22.06 -2.39 -21.28
C ARG A 164 -22.31 -1.67 -19.97
N LEU A 165 -21.61 -2.08 -18.92
CA LEU A 165 -21.70 -1.45 -17.61
C LEU A 165 -20.79 -0.22 -17.57
N HIS A 166 -21.30 0.87 -17.01
CA HIS A 166 -20.58 2.12 -16.82
C HIS A 166 -20.62 2.46 -15.33
N ALA A 167 -19.47 2.79 -14.76
CA ALA A 167 -19.34 3.32 -13.42
C ALA A 167 -18.48 4.59 -13.44
N SER A 168 -18.89 5.62 -12.71
CA SER A 168 -18.15 6.87 -12.67
C SER A 168 -18.11 7.52 -11.28
N ALA A 169 -17.07 8.32 -11.07
CA ALA A 169 -16.85 9.12 -9.88
C ALA A 169 -16.44 10.54 -10.29
N THR A 170 -16.70 11.52 -9.42
CA THR A 170 -16.17 12.88 -9.59
C THR A 170 -14.68 12.90 -9.22
N GLY A 171 -13.83 13.19 -10.20
CA GLY A 171 -12.38 13.25 -10.00
C GLY A 171 -11.92 14.60 -9.45
N GLU A 172 -10.76 14.63 -8.77
CA GLU A 172 -10.15 15.87 -8.30
C GLU A 172 -9.04 16.39 -9.22
N ILE A 173 -8.42 15.51 -10.01
CA ILE A 173 -7.43 15.85 -11.04
C ILE A 173 -8.04 15.75 -12.43
N ASP A 174 -8.60 14.58 -12.75
CA ASP A 174 -9.22 14.27 -14.04
C ASP A 174 -10.68 13.89 -13.78
N ASP A 175 -11.64 14.68 -14.28
CA ASP A 175 -13.07 14.55 -14.00
C ASP A 175 -13.88 14.47 -15.33
N PRO A 176 -14.75 13.47 -15.51
CA PRO A 176 -15.04 12.33 -14.63
C PRO A 176 -14.00 11.20 -14.72
N ILE A 177 -13.88 10.43 -13.64
CA ILE A 177 -13.21 9.12 -13.66
C ILE A 177 -14.26 8.09 -14.06
N THR A 178 -14.05 7.43 -15.20
CA THR A 178 -14.99 6.43 -15.71
C THR A 178 -14.31 5.08 -15.87
N VAL A 179 -15.04 4.02 -15.55
CA VAL A 179 -14.66 2.63 -15.80
C VAL A 179 -15.85 1.98 -16.46
N ASP A 180 -15.58 1.20 -17.50
CA ASP A 180 -16.63 0.50 -18.22
C ASP A 180 -16.23 -0.96 -18.43
N ARG A 181 -17.21 -1.87 -18.43
CA ARG A 181 -17.02 -3.31 -18.67
C ARG A 181 -18.06 -3.90 -19.58
#